data_AF-A0A7W0M2I4-F1
#
_entry.id   AF-A0A7W0M2I4-F1
#
_cell.length_a   1.000
_cell.length_b   1.000
_cell.length_c   1.000
_cell.angle_alpha   90.00
_cell.angle_beta   90.00
_cell.angle_gamma   90.00
#
_symmetry.space_group_name_H-M   'P 1'
#
loop_
_entity.id
_entity.type
_entity.pdbx_description
1 polymer ?
#
loop_
_entity_poly.entity_id
_entity_poly.type
_entity_poly.pdbx_seq_one_letter_code
_entity_poly.pdbx_strand_id
1 'polypeptide(L)'
;VYGYGVVGGIMATAAPASPDRATADASYLVHRDRRDRLAALIDGLDADPAAAEPAYQLPFEVGGRAGARRLARRIEDRAAAVYAQAVAATVGANRELVAAALTDCAVRAVTWGGAPEAFPGLAEL
;
A
#
# COMPACT_ATOMS: atom_id res chain seq x y z
N VAL A 1 5.35 -2.15 1.90
CA VAL A 1 6.70 -2.34 1.32
C VAL A 1 7.01 -3.81 1.02
N TYR A 2 7.17 -4.70 2.01
CA TYR A 2 7.51 -6.13 1.80
C TYR A 2 6.68 -6.83 0.72
N GLY A 3 5.34 -6.75 0.80
CA GLY A 3 4.46 -7.40 -0.17
C GLY A 3 4.67 -6.94 -1.63
N TYR A 4 5.08 -5.69 -1.86
CA TYR A 4 5.41 -5.22 -3.21
C TYR A 4 6.72 -5.82 -3.75
N GLY A 5 7.67 -6.17 -2.87
CA GLY A 5 8.84 -6.95 -3.26
C GLY A 5 8.45 -8.33 -3.79
N VAL A 6 7.50 -8.99 -3.13
CA VAL A 6 6.94 -10.27 -3.61
C VAL A 6 6.21 -10.11 -4.94
N VAL A 7 5.35 -9.08 -5.08
CA VAL A 7 4.64 -8.79 -6.33
C VAL A 7 5.64 -8.57 -7.47
N GLY A 8 6.64 -7.69 -7.29
CA GLY A 8 7.66 -7.41 -8.29
C GLY A 8 8.46 -8.65 -8.69
N GLY A 9 8.87 -9.47 -7.72
CA GLY A 9 9.60 -10.73 -7.96
C GLY A 9 8.80 -11.73 -8.80
N ILE A 10 7.51 -11.90 -8.51
CA ILE A 10 6.63 -12.76 -9.30
C ILE A 10 6.39 -12.18 -10.69
N MET A 11 6.18 -10.87 -10.82
CA MET A 11 5.96 -10.23 -12.14
C MET A 11 7.20 -10.36 -13.04
N ALA A 12 8.41 -10.31 -12.46
CA ALA A 12 9.65 -10.47 -13.21
C ALA A 12 9.78 -11.84 -13.90
N THR A 13 9.17 -12.90 -13.34
CA THR A 13 9.24 -14.26 -13.89
C THR A 13 7.97 -14.64 -14.65
N ALA A 14 6.80 -14.36 -14.09
CA ALA A 14 5.51 -14.79 -14.64
C ALA A 14 4.97 -13.87 -15.74
N ALA A 15 5.45 -12.62 -15.85
CA ALA A 15 4.97 -11.64 -16.81
C ALA A 15 6.02 -10.57 -17.17
N PRO A 16 7.23 -10.95 -17.64
CA PRO A 16 8.36 -10.03 -17.80
C PRO A 16 8.11 -8.86 -18.77
N ALA A 17 7.26 -9.05 -19.78
CA ALA A 17 6.88 -8.01 -20.75
C ALA A 17 5.64 -7.20 -20.34
N SER A 18 5.04 -7.49 -19.19
CA SER A 18 3.85 -6.78 -18.71
C SER A 18 4.22 -5.42 -18.10
N PRO A 19 3.40 -4.37 -18.30
CA PRO A 19 3.57 -3.10 -17.59
C PRO A 19 3.42 -3.26 -16.07
N ASP A 20 2.79 -4.36 -15.60
CA ASP A 20 2.56 -4.64 -14.19
C ASP A 20 3.86 -4.63 -13.37
N ARG A 21 5.00 -5.04 -13.96
CA ARG A 21 6.29 -4.96 -13.26
C ARG A 21 6.68 -3.52 -12.95
N ALA A 22 6.62 -2.64 -13.96
CA ALA A 22 6.93 -1.22 -13.76
C ALA A 22 5.95 -0.57 -12.77
N THR A 23 4.67 -0.94 -12.83
CA THR A 23 3.68 -0.50 -11.84
C THR A 23 4.00 -0.99 -10.43
N ALA A 24 4.47 -2.23 -10.26
CA ALA A 24 4.88 -2.78 -8.97
C ALA A 24 6.10 -2.06 -8.41
N ASP A 25 7.11 -1.79 -9.25
CA ASP A 25 8.33 -1.07 -8.86
C ASP A 25 8.02 0.38 -8.44
N ALA A 26 7.21 1.10 -9.22
CA ALA A 26 6.75 2.45 -8.86
C ALA A 26 5.96 2.45 -7.54
N SER A 27 5.10 1.45 -7.33
CA SER A 27 4.32 1.32 -6.11
C SER A 27 5.19 0.98 -4.89
N TYR A 28 6.22 0.14 -5.07
CA TYR A 28 7.21 -0.13 -4.04
C TYR A 28 7.89 1.16 -3.57
N LEU A 29 8.34 2.00 -4.51
CA LEU A 29 9.00 3.27 -4.19
C LEU A 29 8.07 4.22 -3.44
N VAL A 30 6.83 4.40 -3.92
CA VAL A 30 5.82 5.23 -3.23
C VAL A 30 5.61 4.76 -1.78
N HIS A 31 5.47 3.45 -1.56
CA HIS A 31 5.30 2.91 -0.21
C HIS A 31 6.54 3.04 0.67
N ARG A 32 7.74 2.94 0.09
CA ARG A 32 8.99 3.11 0.82
C ARG A 32 9.17 4.56 1.24
N ASP A 33 9.01 5.50 0.32
CA ASP A 33 9.15 6.92 0.60
C ASP A 33 8.12 7.39 1.63
N ARG A 34 6.89 6.86 1.54
CA ARG A 34 5.84 7.13 2.53
C ARG A 34 6.15 6.55 3.90
N ARG A 35 6.69 5.32 3.98
CA ARG A 35 7.17 4.73 5.25
C ARG A 35 8.22 5.64 5.88
N ASP A 36 9.21 6.08 5.10
CA ASP A 36 10.33 6.88 5.61
C ASP A 36 9.85 8.23 6.11
N ARG A 37 8.92 8.87 5.38
CA ARG A 37 8.28 10.12 5.82
C ARG A 37 7.47 9.94 7.10
N LEU A 38 6.69 8.87 7.23
CA LEU A 38 5.92 8.60 8.45
C LEU A 38 6.83 8.30 9.64
N ALA A 39 7.92 7.56 9.44
CA ALA A 39 8.90 7.31 10.48
C ALA A 39 9.53 8.62 10.99
N ALA A 40 9.94 9.50 10.08
CA ALA A 40 10.47 10.81 10.45
C ALA A 40 9.45 11.70 11.17
N LEU A 41 8.17 11.62 10.81
CA LEU A 41 7.10 12.36 11.51
C LEU A 41 6.86 11.82 12.92
N ILE A 42 6.87 10.50 13.10
CA ILE A 42 6.68 9.86 14.41
C ILE A 42 7.85 10.19 15.33
N ASP A 43 9.09 10.09 14.81
CA ASP A 43 10.31 10.47 15.53
C ASP A 43 10.30 11.95 15.95
N GLY A 44 9.90 12.85 15.04
CA GLY A 44 9.74 14.28 15.35
C GLY A 44 8.60 14.63 16.33
N LEU A 45 7.79 13.64 16.73
CA LEU A 45 6.79 13.75 17.79
C LEU A 45 7.29 13.10 19.10
N ASP A 46 8.59 12.84 19.22
CA ASP A 46 9.23 12.18 20.36
C ASP A 46 8.64 10.77 20.65
N ALA A 47 8.21 10.07 19.59
CA ALA A 47 7.69 8.71 19.66
C ALA A 47 8.52 7.77 18.79
N ASP A 48 8.54 6.48 19.14
CA ASP A 48 9.33 5.48 18.43
C ASP A 48 8.57 4.89 17.23
N PRO A 49 9.09 5.03 15.98
CA PRO A 49 8.52 4.35 14.83
C PRO A 49 8.66 2.83 14.96
N ALA A 50 7.58 2.09 14.71
CA ALA A 50 7.62 0.63 14.74
C ALA A 50 8.59 0.09 13.69
N ALA A 51 9.53 -0.75 14.12
CA ALA A 51 10.45 -1.44 13.23
C ALA A 51 9.72 -2.43 12.32
N ALA A 52 10.24 -2.63 11.12
CA ALA A 52 9.75 -3.68 10.22
C ALA A 52 10.24 -5.06 10.68
N GLU A 53 9.35 -6.04 10.61
CA GLU A 53 9.70 -7.46 10.81
C GLU A 53 10.56 -7.96 9.63
N PRO A 54 11.43 -8.96 9.85
CA PRO A 54 12.27 -9.51 8.79
C PRO A 54 11.45 -10.21 7.69
N ALA A 55 10.27 -10.71 8.02
CA ALA A 55 9.35 -11.31 7.07
C ALA A 55 7.90 -11.19 7.55
N TYR A 56 6.96 -11.27 6.61
CA TYR A 56 5.52 -11.20 6.90
C TYR A 56 4.80 -12.37 6.23
N GLN A 57 3.85 -12.97 6.96
CA GLN A 57 2.95 -13.95 6.37
C GLN A 57 2.06 -13.29 5.32
N LEU A 58 2.04 -13.85 4.11
CA LEU A 58 1.16 -13.39 3.05
C LEU A 58 -0.29 -13.82 3.34
N PRO A 59 -1.29 -13.02 2.93
CA PRO A 59 -2.70 -13.31 3.24
C PRO A 59 -3.26 -14.55 2.52
N PHE A 60 -2.53 -15.06 1.54
CA PHE A 60 -2.84 -16.24 0.74
C PHE A 60 -1.60 -16.64 -0.06
N GLU A 61 -1.63 -17.83 -0.66
CA GLU A 61 -0.63 -18.25 -1.63
C GLU A 61 -0.70 -17.41 -2.92
N VAL A 62 0.45 -16.96 -3.41
CA VAL A 62 0.57 -16.00 -4.51
C VAL A 62 1.17 -16.67 -5.73
N GLY A 63 0.31 -17.30 -6.55
CA GLY A 63 0.70 -17.97 -7.79
C GLY A 63 0.63 -17.04 -9.02
N GLY A 64 1.76 -16.87 -9.70
CA GLY A 64 1.86 -16.20 -11.00
C GLY A 64 1.31 -14.75 -11.03
N ARG A 65 1.10 -14.24 -12.24
CA ARG A 65 0.65 -12.86 -12.47
C ARG A 65 -0.68 -12.54 -11.77
N ALA A 66 -1.67 -13.41 -11.90
CA ALA A 66 -3.00 -13.19 -11.32
C ALA A 66 -2.96 -13.13 -9.78
N GLY A 67 -2.20 -14.02 -9.15
CA GLY A 67 -1.96 -13.99 -7.71
C GLY A 67 -1.28 -12.71 -7.27
N ALA A 68 -0.23 -12.28 -7.99
CA ALA A 68 0.49 -11.05 -7.68
C ALA A 68 -0.38 -9.79 -7.81
N ARG A 69 -1.24 -9.69 -8.85
CA ARG A 69 -2.22 -8.59 -8.96
C ARG A 69 -3.21 -8.59 -7.81
N ARG A 70 -3.72 -9.77 -7.42
CA ARG A 70 -4.62 -9.92 -6.27
C ARG A 70 -3.95 -9.49 -4.97
N LEU A 71 -2.67 -9.84 -4.78
CA LEU A 71 -1.89 -9.41 -3.61
C LEU A 71 -1.72 -7.89 -3.60
N ALA A 72 -1.34 -7.30 -4.74
CA ALA A 72 -1.16 -5.85 -4.85
C ALA A 72 -2.45 -5.08 -4.52
N ARG A 73 -3.59 -5.49 -5.08
CA ARG A 73 -4.91 -4.96 -4.70
C ARG A 73 -5.16 -5.08 -3.20
N ARG A 74 -4.97 -6.28 -2.62
CA ARG A 74 -5.19 -6.52 -1.18
C ARG A 74 -4.32 -5.63 -0.28
N ILE A 75 -3.09 -5.32 -0.72
CA ILE A 75 -2.21 -4.39 -0.01
C ILE A 75 -2.79 -2.97 -0.05
N GLU A 76 -3.22 -2.51 -1.22
CA GLU A 76 -3.79 -1.17 -1.38
C GLU A 76 -5.11 -0.98 -0.64
N ASP A 77 -6.02 -1.95 -0.72
CA ASP A 77 -7.30 -1.91 0.01
C ASP A 77 -7.07 -1.80 1.53
N ARG A 78 -6.12 -2.58 2.06
CA ARG A 78 -5.78 -2.55 3.49
C ARG A 78 -5.07 -1.25 3.88
N ALA A 79 -4.18 -0.74 3.03
CA ALA A 79 -3.50 0.52 3.28
C ALA A 79 -4.48 1.69 3.28
N ALA A 80 -5.43 1.72 2.33
CA ALA A 80 -6.51 2.69 2.31
C ALA A 80 -7.31 2.64 3.63
N ALA A 81 -7.72 1.46 4.09
CA ALA A 81 -8.44 1.34 5.36
C ALA A 81 -7.67 1.90 6.57
N VAL A 82 -6.36 1.63 6.66
CA VAL A 82 -5.51 2.17 7.73
C VAL A 82 -5.37 3.70 7.60
N TYR A 83 -5.22 4.24 6.40
CA TYR A 83 -5.16 5.69 6.21
C TYR A 83 -6.50 6.37 6.51
N ALA A 84 -7.64 5.72 6.24
CA ALA A 84 -8.95 6.25 6.63
C ALA A 84 -9.07 6.38 8.16
N GLN A 85 -8.58 5.40 8.92
CA GLN A 85 -8.48 5.50 10.38
C GLN A 85 -7.54 6.64 10.81
N ALA A 86 -6.39 6.78 10.15
CA ALA A 86 -5.46 7.87 10.42
C ALA A 86 -6.07 9.25 10.13
N VAL A 87 -6.85 9.40 9.07
CA VAL A 87 -7.59 10.65 8.76
C VAL A 87 -8.50 11.04 9.92
N ALA A 88 -9.22 10.06 10.50
CA ALA A 88 -10.07 10.29 11.66
C ALA A 88 -9.28 10.69 12.92
N ALA A 89 -8.07 10.15 13.10
CA ALA A 89 -7.22 10.37 14.27
C ALA A 89 -6.28 11.60 14.17
N THR A 90 -6.19 12.26 13.02
CA THR A 90 -5.24 13.35 12.78
C THR A 90 -5.96 14.67 12.48
N VAL A 91 -5.24 15.80 12.54
CA VAL A 91 -5.74 17.15 12.22
C VAL A 91 -4.67 17.93 11.43
N GLY A 92 -5.08 19.06 10.83
CA GLY A 92 -4.18 19.97 10.11
C GLY A 92 -3.36 19.27 9.02
N ALA A 93 -2.09 19.65 8.90
CA ALA A 93 -1.18 19.13 7.87
C ALA A 93 -1.00 17.60 7.93
N ASN A 94 -1.08 16.99 9.13
CA ASN A 94 -1.01 15.54 9.27
C ASN A 94 -2.23 14.86 8.65
N ARG A 95 -3.44 15.45 8.83
CA ARG A 95 -4.67 14.95 8.20
C ARG A 95 -4.59 15.02 6.68
N GLU A 96 -4.10 16.14 6.14
CA GLU A 96 -3.92 16.31 4.70
C GLU A 96 -2.97 15.25 4.11
N LEU A 97 -1.85 15.00 4.81
CA LEU A 97 -0.88 13.98 4.42
C LEU A 97 -1.49 12.58 4.35
N VAL A 98 -2.21 12.16 5.39
CA VAL A 98 -2.81 10.81 5.41
C VAL A 98 -4.02 10.70 4.48
N ALA A 99 -4.75 11.79 4.23
CA ALA A 99 -5.82 11.84 3.23
C ALA A 99 -5.30 11.70 1.79
N ALA A 100 -4.15 12.31 1.48
CA ALA A 100 -3.48 12.11 0.20
C ALA A 100 -3.03 10.65 0.04
N ALA A 101 -2.43 10.07 1.09
CA ALA A 101 -2.01 8.67 1.09
C ALA A 101 -3.19 7.69 0.92
N LEU A 102 -4.33 7.98 1.55
CA LEU A 102 -5.59 7.26 1.37
C LEU A 102 -6.02 7.26 -0.10
N THR A 103 -6.12 8.44 -0.70
CA THR A 103 -6.53 8.61 -2.10
C THR A 103 -5.60 7.86 -3.06
N ASP A 104 -4.28 7.98 -2.85
CA ASP A 104 -3.29 7.27 -3.66
C ASP A 104 -3.45 5.75 -3.59
N CYS A 105 -3.70 5.20 -2.40
CA CYS A 105 -3.94 3.77 -2.22
C CYS A 105 -5.22 3.33 -2.93
N ALA A 106 -6.32 4.08 -2.78
CA ALA A 106 -7.58 3.78 -3.44
C ALA A 106 -7.45 3.77 -4.99
N VAL A 107 -6.78 4.77 -5.57
CA VAL A 107 -6.50 4.81 -7.02
C VAL A 107 -5.67 3.61 -7.45
N ARG A 108 -4.66 3.25 -6.66
CA ARG A 108 -3.77 2.12 -6.98
C ARG A 108 -4.46 0.76 -6.86
N ALA A 109 -5.40 0.61 -5.94
CA ALA A 109 -6.26 -0.58 -5.88
C ALA A 109 -7.01 -0.78 -7.20
N VAL A 110 -7.58 0.29 -7.76
CA VAL A 110 -8.26 0.26 -9.07
C VAL A 110 -7.29 -0.14 -10.20
N THR A 111 -6.07 0.40 -10.22
CA THR A 111 -5.02 0.00 -11.18
C THR A 111 -4.73 -1.51 -11.14
N TRP A 112 -4.83 -2.13 -9.97
CA TRP A 112 -4.65 -3.58 -9.78
C TRP A 112 -5.90 -4.42 -10.09
N GLY A 113 -6.98 -3.81 -10.57
CA GLY A 113 -8.25 -4.47 -10.90
C GLY A 113 -9.28 -4.42 -9.77
N GLY A 114 -9.13 -3.47 -8.85
CA GLY A 114 -10.19 -3.07 -7.92
C GLY A 114 -11.35 -2.38 -8.65
N ALA A 115 -12.56 -2.51 -8.11
CA ALA A 115 -13.66 -1.66 -8.53
C ALA A 115 -13.51 -0.30 -7.82
N PRO A 116 -13.93 0.81 -8.45
CA PRO A 116 -14.12 2.06 -7.72
C PRO A 116 -15.17 1.86 -6.63
N GLU A 117 -14.85 2.29 -5.41
CA GLU A 117 -15.74 2.20 -4.25
C GLU A 117 -16.06 3.61 -3.73
N ALA A 118 -17.29 3.81 -3.26
CA ALA A 118 -17.62 5.02 -2.52
C ALA A 118 -16.95 4.94 -1.14
N PHE A 119 -16.32 6.03 -0.71
CA PHE A 119 -15.64 6.10 0.59
C PHE A 119 -14.58 4.98 0.81
N PRO A 120 -13.56 4.90 -0.06
CA PRO A 120 -12.59 3.79 -0.03
C PRO A 120 -11.89 3.68 1.33
N GLY A 121 -11.73 2.45 1.82
CA GLY A 121 -11.10 2.18 3.11
C GLY A 121 -12.05 2.26 4.32
N LEU A 122 -13.27 2.75 4.14
CA LEU A 122 -14.33 2.59 5.14
C LEU A 122 -15.11 1.30 4.84
N ALA A 123 -15.44 0.54 5.87
CA ALA A 123 -16.40 -0.56 5.70
C ALA A 123 -17.76 0.06 5.33
N GLU A 124 -18.52 -0.60 4.46
CA GLU A 124 -19.94 -0.28 4.23
C GLU A 124 -20.63 -0.20 5.61
N LEU A 125 -21.24 0.96 5.91
CA LEU A 125 -21.96 1.22 7.17
C LEU A 125 -23.28 0.44 7.22
#